data_AF-A0A1M7JU73-F1
#
_entry.id   AF-A0A1M7JU73-F1
#
_cell.length_a   1.000
_cell.length_b   1.000
_cell.length_c   1.000
_cell.angle_alpha   90.00
_cell.angle_beta   90.00
_cell.angle_gamma   90.00
#
_symmetry.space_group_name_H-M   'P 1'
#
loop_
_entity.id
_entity.type
_entity.pdbx_description
1 polymer ?
#
loop_
_entity_poly.entity_id
_entity_poly.type
_entity_poly.pdbx_seq_one_letter_code
_entity_poly.pdbx_strand_id
1 'polypeptide(L)'
;MQKNKKPTTKMKNPLLLIVLLIVSKAIAQNDQKTAFQKSRYELAVSYYKKADFKKALDLFHIASRIKPETEIGKESMQKIDTLKNVLREAILTQALGTWKMIGDKPVWAFNQKETGKEKESDEFIAITPSEILFYEKNKKTQEKKIIKTESLVYYNKDASDSLYSDIILSDGTIWNCSINEDSDQLRVINVGKKTDNGVEKIESNNMELFYVKVK
;
A
#
# COMPACT_ATOMS: atom_id res chain seq x y z
N MET A 1 -40.77 -37.75 -66.04
CA MET A 1 -39.77 -36.70 -65.78
C MET A 1 -40.24 -35.83 -64.61
N GLN A 2 -39.85 -36.14 -63.37
CA GLN A 2 -40.14 -35.29 -62.21
C GLN A 2 -38.99 -34.29 -62.02
N LYS A 3 -39.31 -32.99 -62.06
CA LYS A 3 -38.38 -31.90 -61.76
C LYS A 3 -38.19 -31.82 -60.24
N ASN A 4 -37.03 -32.25 -59.75
CA ASN A 4 -36.59 -32.00 -58.38
C ASN A 4 -36.32 -30.50 -58.18
N LYS A 5 -37.20 -29.79 -57.48
CA LYS A 5 -36.90 -28.46 -56.90
C LYS A 5 -36.14 -28.68 -55.59
N LYS A 6 -34.84 -28.33 -55.58
CA LYS A 6 -34.07 -28.21 -54.33
C LYS A 6 -34.66 -27.06 -53.48
N PRO A 7 -34.86 -27.25 -52.16
CA PRO A 7 -35.16 -26.15 -51.28
C PRO A 7 -33.88 -25.32 -51.06
N THR A 8 -33.92 -24.04 -51.41
CA THR A 8 -32.90 -23.07 -51.01
C THR A 8 -33.08 -22.77 -49.53
N THR A 9 -32.33 -23.46 -48.68
CA THR A 9 -32.17 -23.10 -47.27
C THR A 9 -31.46 -21.74 -47.19
N LYS A 10 -32.23 -20.67 -46.96
CA LYS A 10 -31.70 -19.37 -46.49
C LYS A 10 -30.92 -19.64 -45.20
N MET A 11 -29.58 -19.71 -45.27
CA MET A 11 -28.74 -19.63 -44.07
C MET A 11 -29.01 -18.26 -43.44
N LYS A 12 -29.78 -18.23 -42.36
CA LYS A 12 -29.94 -17.04 -41.52
C LYS A 12 -28.55 -16.69 -40.98
N ASN A 13 -28.06 -15.50 -41.32
CA ASN A 13 -26.70 -15.03 -41.04
C ASN A 13 -26.26 -15.35 -39.59
N PRO A 14 -25.39 -16.37 -39.36
CA PRO A 14 -24.91 -16.70 -38.01
C PRO A 14 -24.11 -15.55 -37.40
N LEU A 15 -23.56 -14.67 -38.24
CA LEU A 15 -22.91 -13.41 -37.86
C LEU A 15 -23.80 -12.48 -37.05
N LEU A 16 -25.10 -12.38 -37.36
CA LEU A 16 -26.04 -11.53 -36.61
C LEU A 16 -26.27 -12.06 -35.19
N LEU A 17 -26.33 -13.39 -35.05
CA LEU A 17 -26.46 -14.07 -33.76
C LEU A 17 -25.19 -13.92 -32.91
N ILE A 18 -24.01 -14.02 -33.53
CA ILE A 18 -22.72 -13.82 -32.86
C ILE A 18 -22.59 -12.37 -32.37
N VAL A 19 -22.91 -11.38 -33.21
CA VAL A 19 -22.90 -9.96 -32.81
C VAL A 19 -23.88 -9.69 -31.67
N LEU A 20 -25.11 -10.24 -31.73
CA LEU A 20 -26.10 -10.10 -30.67
C LEU A 20 -25.65 -10.73 -29.33
N LEU A 21 -24.99 -11.89 -29.39
CA LEU A 21 -24.44 -12.57 -28.21
C LEU A 21 -23.26 -11.80 -27.61
N ILE A 22 -22.43 -11.15 -28.43
CA ILE A 22 -21.32 -10.32 -27.96
C ILE A 22 -21.84 -9.04 -27.29
N VAL A 23 -22.83 -8.37 -27.90
CA VAL A 23 -23.42 -7.14 -27.34
C VAL A 23 -24.17 -7.42 -26.03
N SER A 24 -24.93 -8.51 -25.95
CA SER A 24 -25.66 -8.87 -24.73
C SER A 24 -24.73 -9.24 -23.56
N LYS A 25 -23.62 -9.94 -23.83
CA LYS A 25 -22.57 -10.20 -22.81
C LYS A 25 -21.91 -8.92 -22.32
N ALA A 26 -21.63 -7.96 -23.21
CA ALA A 26 -21.04 -6.68 -22.84
C ALA A 26 -21.97 -5.86 -21.92
N ILE A 27 -23.27 -5.83 -22.19
CA ILE A 27 -24.26 -5.10 -21.39
C ILE A 27 -24.39 -5.73 -19.99
N ALA A 28 -24.53 -7.05 -19.89
CA ALA A 28 -24.68 -7.74 -18.60
C ALA A 28 -23.43 -7.60 -17.70
N GLN A 29 -22.23 -7.70 -18.28
CA GLN A 29 -20.99 -7.49 -17.53
C GLN A 29 -20.81 -6.04 -17.08
N ASN A 30 -21.25 -5.08 -17.89
CA ASN A 30 -21.18 -3.66 -17.54
C ASN A 30 -22.10 -3.29 -16.36
N ASP A 31 -23.29 -3.90 -16.31
CA ASP A 31 -24.26 -3.69 -15.23
C ASP A 31 -23.72 -4.24 -13.89
N GLN A 32 -23.16 -5.46 -13.90
CA GLN A 32 -22.57 -6.08 -12.71
C GLN A 32 -21.38 -5.28 -12.16
N LYS A 33 -20.48 -4.78 -13.03
CA LYS A 33 -19.34 -3.94 -12.61
C LYS A 33 -19.81 -2.63 -11.98
N THR A 34 -20.85 -2.01 -12.55
CA THR A 34 -21.40 -0.75 -12.04
C THR A 34 -22.05 -0.94 -10.66
N ALA A 35 -22.86 -2.00 -10.50
CA ALA A 35 -23.45 -2.36 -9.21
C ALA A 35 -22.37 -2.67 -8.15
N PHE A 36 -21.33 -3.41 -8.52
CA PHE A 36 -20.23 -3.74 -7.62
C PHE A 36 -19.43 -2.49 -7.21
N GLN A 37 -19.11 -1.59 -8.15
CA GLN A 37 -18.45 -0.31 -7.86
C GLN A 37 -19.26 0.50 -6.85
N LYS A 38 -20.57 0.66 -7.09
CA LYS A 38 -21.47 1.40 -6.20
C LYS A 38 -21.49 0.79 -4.79
N SER A 39 -21.60 -0.53 -4.69
CA SER A 39 -21.58 -1.23 -3.39
C SER A 39 -20.28 -0.99 -2.61
N ARG A 40 -19.12 -1.00 -3.28
CA ARG A 40 -17.82 -0.74 -2.62
C ARG A 40 -17.71 0.71 -2.16
N TYR A 41 -18.15 1.64 -2.99
CA TYR A 41 -18.18 3.07 -2.64
C TYR A 41 -19.08 3.36 -1.44
N GLU A 42 -20.32 2.83 -1.43
CA GLU A 42 -21.26 3.03 -0.31
C GLU A 42 -20.71 2.45 1.00
N LEU A 43 -20.05 1.29 0.94
CA LEU A 43 -19.38 0.71 2.09
C LEU A 43 -18.18 1.55 2.56
N ALA A 44 -17.40 2.11 1.62
CA ALA A 44 -16.32 3.03 1.92
C ALA A 44 -16.83 4.28 2.66
N VAL A 45 -17.93 4.87 2.20
CA VAL A 45 -18.60 6.00 2.85
C VAL A 45 -19.09 5.64 4.26
N SER A 46 -19.60 4.43 4.46
CA SER A 46 -20.01 3.94 5.77
C SER A 46 -18.84 3.87 6.75
N TYR A 47 -17.69 3.32 6.32
CA TYR A 47 -16.47 3.30 7.16
C TYR A 47 -15.89 4.69 7.39
N TYR A 48 -15.91 5.56 6.38
CA TYR A 48 -15.51 6.95 6.49
C TYR A 48 -16.29 7.68 7.60
N LYS A 49 -17.62 7.52 7.62
CA LYS A 49 -18.50 8.11 8.66
C LYS A 49 -18.22 7.56 10.06
N LYS A 50 -17.67 6.34 10.16
CA LYS A 50 -17.26 5.71 11.42
C LYS A 50 -15.80 6.04 11.80
N ALA A 51 -15.13 6.91 11.05
CA ALA A 51 -13.71 7.23 11.20
C ALA A 51 -12.75 6.04 11.05
N ASP A 52 -13.20 4.93 10.43
CA ASP A 52 -12.33 3.81 10.06
C ASP A 52 -11.67 4.11 8.71
N PHE A 53 -10.71 5.05 8.74
CA PHE A 53 -10.09 5.61 7.55
C PHE A 53 -9.24 4.60 6.78
N LYS A 54 -8.65 3.60 7.45
CA LYS A 54 -7.90 2.53 6.80
C LYS A 54 -8.82 1.69 5.90
N LYS A 55 -9.95 1.21 6.43
CA LYS A 55 -10.91 0.43 5.62
C LYS A 55 -11.59 1.28 4.56
N ALA A 56 -11.88 2.55 4.85
CA ALA A 56 -12.42 3.47 3.87
C ALA A 56 -11.47 3.65 2.68
N LEU A 57 -10.17 3.87 2.94
CA LEU A 57 -9.14 4.02 1.91
C LEU A 57 -9.09 2.79 0.99
N ASP A 58 -9.03 1.58 1.56
CA ASP A 58 -9.00 0.34 0.78
C ASP A 58 -10.23 0.16 -0.11
N LEU A 59 -11.41 0.51 0.40
CA LEU A 59 -12.66 0.38 -0.37
C LEU A 59 -12.81 1.44 -1.45
N PHE A 60 -12.37 2.68 -1.20
CA PHE A 60 -12.29 3.70 -2.24
C PHE A 60 -11.27 3.31 -3.32
N HIS A 61 -10.13 2.72 -2.95
CA HIS A 61 -9.16 2.16 -3.92
C HIS A 61 -9.80 1.10 -4.83
N ILE A 62 -10.57 0.19 -4.25
CA ILE A 62 -11.29 -0.82 -5.04
C ILE A 62 -12.32 -0.14 -5.96
N ALA A 63 -13.10 0.81 -5.44
CA ALA A 63 -14.13 1.51 -6.21
C ALA A 63 -13.55 2.33 -7.38
N SER A 64 -12.41 3.00 -7.20
CA SER A 64 -11.76 3.80 -8.24
C SER A 64 -11.24 2.93 -9.40
N ARG A 65 -10.81 1.69 -9.13
CA ARG A 65 -10.21 0.81 -10.14
C ARG A 65 -11.20 0.03 -11.00
N ILE A 66 -12.46 -0.13 -10.56
CA ILE A 66 -13.45 -0.92 -11.29
C ILE A 66 -13.87 -0.21 -12.60
N LYS A 67 -14.25 1.07 -12.51
CA LYS A 67 -14.61 1.95 -13.62
C LYS A 67 -14.15 3.39 -13.30
N PRO A 68 -12.87 3.73 -13.53
CA PRO A 68 -12.28 5.00 -13.11
C PRO A 68 -12.92 6.24 -13.75
N GLU A 69 -13.52 6.07 -14.93
CA GLU A 69 -14.14 7.13 -15.72
C GLU A 69 -15.51 7.61 -15.18
N THR A 70 -16.15 6.82 -14.32
CA THR A 70 -17.44 7.19 -13.72
C THR A 70 -17.27 8.25 -12.63
N GLU A 71 -18.35 8.95 -12.29
CA GLU A 71 -18.33 9.92 -11.18
C GLU A 71 -17.93 9.26 -9.85
N ILE A 72 -18.42 8.03 -9.58
CA ILE A 72 -17.98 7.24 -8.42
C ILE A 72 -16.47 6.96 -8.49
N GLY A 73 -15.95 6.61 -9.67
CA GLY A 73 -14.53 6.36 -9.87
C GLY A 73 -13.67 7.58 -9.54
N LYS A 74 -14.02 8.74 -10.11
CA LYS A 74 -13.33 10.02 -9.89
C LYS A 74 -13.43 10.49 -8.44
N GLU A 75 -14.62 10.43 -7.84
CA GLU A 75 -14.81 10.83 -6.45
C GLU A 75 -14.01 9.92 -5.51
N SER A 76 -13.98 8.61 -5.78
CA SER A 76 -13.18 7.66 -5.01
C SER A 76 -11.69 8.03 -5.04
N MET A 77 -11.15 8.42 -6.19
CA MET A 77 -9.75 8.88 -6.29
C MET A 77 -9.48 10.11 -5.42
N GLN A 78 -10.37 11.11 -5.43
CA GLN A 78 -10.23 12.30 -4.57
C GLN A 78 -10.29 11.94 -3.07
N LYS A 79 -11.15 10.99 -2.70
CA LYS A 79 -11.24 10.50 -1.32
C LYS A 79 -9.98 9.77 -0.89
N ILE A 80 -9.36 9.00 -1.78
CA ILE A 80 -8.08 8.31 -1.52
C ILE A 80 -7.00 9.33 -1.15
N ASP A 81 -6.81 10.37 -1.96
CA ASP A 81 -5.79 11.40 -1.69
C ASP A 81 -6.01 12.08 -0.33
N THR A 82 -7.26 12.43 -0.04
CA THR A 82 -7.63 13.04 1.25
C THR A 82 -7.31 12.11 2.42
N LEU A 83 -7.71 10.84 2.31
CA LEU A 83 -7.52 9.85 3.36
C LEU A 83 -6.06 9.49 3.57
N LYS A 84 -5.26 9.43 2.50
CA LYS A 84 -3.81 9.26 2.59
C LYS A 84 -3.18 10.33 3.47
N ASN A 85 -3.53 11.60 3.28
CA ASN A 85 -2.96 12.68 4.07
C ASN A 85 -3.35 12.55 5.55
N VAL A 86 -4.63 12.27 5.85
CA VAL A 86 -5.09 12.05 7.23
C VAL A 86 -4.34 10.88 7.89
N LEU A 87 -4.19 9.77 7.18
CA LEU A 87 -3.49 8.58 7.70
C LEU A 87 -1.98 8.81 7.86
N ARG A 88 -1.36 9.58 6.96
CA ARG A 88 0.05 9.99 7.02
C ARG A 88 0.31 10.90 8.22
N GLU A 89 -0.55 11.89 8.47
CA GLU A 89 -0.46 12.75 9.64
C GLU A 89 -0.62 11.96 10.95
N ALA A 90 -1.58 11.03 10.99
CA ALA A 90 -1.81 10.18 12.15
C ALA A 90 -0.59 9.29 12.46
N ILE A 91 -0.04 8.59 11.46
CA ILE A 91 1.13 7.73 11.68
C ILE A 91 2.39 8.55 11.97
N LEU A 92 2.58 9.71 11.32
CA LEU A 92 3.72 10.59 11.59
C LEU A 92 3.70 11.09 13.03
N THR A 93 2.54 11.53 13.53
CA THR A 93 2.37 11.96 14.92
C THR A 93 2.80 10.87 15.91
N GLN A 94 2.46 9.62 15.63
CA GLN A 94 2.89 8.47 16.43
C GLN A 94 4.40 8.20 16.27
N ALA A 95 4.93 8.38 15.06
CA ALA A 95 6.32 8.12 14.71
C ALA A 95 7.31 9.16 15.28
N LEU A 96 6.88 10.38 15.58
CA LEU A 96 7.77 11.43 16.09
C LEU A 96 8.51 10.99 17.37
N GLY A 97 9.81 11.25 17.39
CA GLY A 97 10.69 10.96 18.52
C GLY A 97 11.86 10.04 18.17
N THR A 98 12.48 9.52 19.22
CA THR A 98 13.67 8.65 19.11
C THR A 98 13.26 7.19 19.27
N TRP A 99 13.85 6.33 18.46
CA TRP A 99 13.60 4.89 18.44
C TRP A 99 14.91 4.12 18.48
N LYS A 100 14.99 3.09 19.32
CA LYS A 100 16.13 2.18 19.42
C LYS A 100 15.85 0.93 18.59
N MET A 101 16.78 0.54 17.72
CA MET A 101 16.67 -0.71 16.98
C MET A 101 16.90 -1.89 17.92
N ILE A 102 16.04 -2.90 17.84
CA ILE A 102 16.11 -4.12 18.65
C ILE A 102 16.45 -5.37 17.84
N GLY A 103 16.45 -5.27 16.51
CA GLY A 103 16.86 -6.34 15.60
C GLY A 103 15.96 -6.50 14.39
N ASP A 104 16.09 -7.66 13.75
CA ASP A 104 15.34 -8.12 12.58
C ASP A 104 14.19 -9.07 12.92
N LYS A 105 13.97 -9.30 14.23
CA LYS A 105 12.88 -10.11 14.77
C LYS A 105 12.03 -9.28 15.75
N PRO A 106 10.72 -9.56 15.87
CA PRO A 106 9.87 -8.89 16.85
C PRO A 106 10.30 -9.24 18.27
N VAL A 107 9.99 -8.36 19.24
CA VAL A 107 10.39 -8.50 20.66
C VAL A 107 10.03 -9.88 21.23
N TRP A 108 8.84 -10.42 20.92
CA TRP A 108 8.38 -11.71 21.43
C TRP A 108 9.15 -12.91 20.86
N ALA A 109 9.82 -12.76 19.71
CA ALA A 109 10.67 -13.77 19.09
C ALA A 109 12.15 -13.61 19.50
N PHE A 110 12.48 -12.60 20.31
CA PHE A 110 13.84 -12.30 20.73
C PHE A 110 14.29 -13.27 21.84
N ASN A 111 15.06 -14.29 21.47
CA ASN A 111 15.83 -15.07 22.42
C ASN A 111 17.15 -14.36 22.70
N GLN A 112 17.31 -13.78 23.90
CA GLN A 112 18.54 -13.07 24.35
C GLN A 112 19.84 -13.88 24.18
N LYS A 113 19.77 -15.19 23.94
CA LYS A 113 20.92 -16.09 23.80
C LYS A 113 21.53 -16.19 22.39
N GLU A 114 20.90 -15.63 21.35
CA GLU A 114 21.31 -15.89 19.95
C GLU A 114 22.16 -14.79 19.28
N THR A 115 22.31 -13.60 19.86
CA THR A 115 23.16 -12.56 19.23
C THR A 115 24.59 -12.63 19.75
N GLY A 116 25.46 -13.24 18.94
CA GLY A 116 26.91 -13.22 19.13
C GLY A 116 27.48 -11.79 19.20
N LYS A 117 28.53 -11.65 20.02
CA LYS A 117 29.28 -10.42 20.35
C LYS A 117 28.41 -9.22 20.69
N GLU A 118 28.40 -8.87 21.98
CA GLU A 118 27.80 -7.64 22.49
C GLU A 118 28.33 -6.44 21.69
N LYS A 119 27.49 -5.88 20.80
CA LYS A 119 27.84 -4.67 20.03
C LYS A 119 28.22 -3.56 21.00
N GLU A 120 29.31 -2.84 20.72
CA GLU A 120 29.78 -1.73 21.57
C GLU A 120 28.86 -0.50 21.50
N SER A 121 28.07 -0.38 20.43
CA SER A 121 27.09 0.66 20.20
C SER A 121 25.67 0.09 20.06
N ASP A 122 24.68 0.92 20.42
CA ASP A 122 23.27 0.73 20.11
C ASP A 122 22.90 1.60 18.90
N GLU A 123 22.04 1.09 18.02
CA GLU A 123 21.57 1.78 16.81
C GLU A 123 20.22 2.46 17.05
N PHE A 124 20.07 3.68 16.55
CA PHE A 124 18.86 4.50 16.74
C PHE A 124 18.44 5.21 15.45
N ILE A 125 17.15 5.54 15.41
CA ILE A 125 16.61 6.55 14.50
C ILE A 125 15.92 7.66 15.31
N ALA A 126 16.03 8.90 14.86
CA ALA A 126 15.19 9.99 15.32
C ALA A 126 14.34 10.50 14.16
N ILE A 127 13.02 10.47 14.34
CA ILE A 127 12.04 10.88 13.33
C ILE A 127 11.52 12.25 13.71
N THR A 128 11.66 13.18 12.76
CA THR A 128 11.13 14.55 12.83
C THR A 128 10.06 14.73 11.75
N PRO A 129 9.33 15.86 11.70
CA PRO A 129 8.31 16.08 10.67
C PRO A 129 8.84 16.03 9.23
N SER A 130 10.14 16.27 9.01
CA SER A 130 10.73 16.37 7.67
C SER A 130 11.90 15.44 7.41
N GLU A 131 12.49 14.83 8.44
CA GLU A 131 13.75 14.09 8.34
C GLU A 131 13.81 12.90 9.29
N ILE A 132 14.64 11.92 8.91
CA ILE A 132 14.99 10.73 9.69
C ILE A 132 16.51 10.74 9.89
N LEU A 133 16.95 10.80 11.15
CA LEU A 133 18.35 10.77 11.52
C LEU A 133 18.73 9.39 12.04
N PHE A 134 19.69 8.74 11.38
CA PHE A 134 20.26 7.46 11.77
C PHE A 134 21.56 7.69 12.54
N TYR A 135 21.69 7.12 13.73
CA TYR A 135 22.88 7.29 14.54
C TYR A 135 23.15 6.10 15.46
N GLU A 136 24.39 5.97 15.86
CA GLU A 136 24.83 5.03 16.89
C GLU A 136 25.14 5.77 18.18
N LYS A 137 24.88 5.11 19.31
CA LYS A 137 25.29 5.56 20.63
C LYS A 137 26.20 4.52 21.27
N ASN A 138 27.42 4.90 21.64
CA ASN A 138 28.33 4.02 22.35
C ASN A 138 27.75 3.67 23.73
N LYS A 139 27.71 2.38 24.09
CA LYS A 139 27.11 1.94 25.37
C LYS A 139 27.87 2.43 26.60
N LYS A 140 29.20 2.57 26.51
CA LYS A 140 30.07 2.98 27.62
C LYS A 140 30.20 4.50 27.70
N THR A 141 30.58 5.15 26.60
CA THR A 141 30.87 6.60 26.59
C THR A 141 29.62 7.44 26.39
N GLN A 142 28.50 6.83 25.96
CA GLN A 142 27.26 7.51 25.59
C GLN A 142 27.42 8.50 24.41
N GLU A 143 28.57 8.48 23.74
CA GLU A 143 28.88 9.32 22.59
C GLU A 143 27.96 8.99 21.42
N LYS A 144 27.42 10.03 20.79
CA LYS A 144 26.52 9.94 19.63
C LYS A 144 27.30 10.14 18.35
N LYS A 145 27.25 9.15 17.45
CA LYS A 145 27.81 9.22 16.11
C LYS A 145 26.69 9.19 15.07
N ILE A 146 26.48 10.29 14.36
CA ILE A 146 25.51 10.35 13.26
C ILE A 146 26.05 9.50 12.09
N ILE A 147 25.23 8.59 11.58
CA ILE A 147 25.54 7.73 10.44
C ILE A 147 25.02 8.37 9.15
N LYS A 148 23.74 8.76 9.17
CA LYS A 148 23.04 9.27 7.98
C LYS A 148 21.89 10.17 8.40
N THR A 149 21.56 11.14 7.58
CA THR A 149 20.30 11.90 7.66
C THR A 149 19.57 11.76 6.33
N GLU A 150 18.28 11.53 6.39
CA GLU A 150 17.40 11.33 5.23
C GLU A 150 16.21 12.27 5.32
N SER A 151 15.75 12.78 4.19
CA SER A 151 14.44 13.45 4.14
C SER A 151 13.33 12.42 4.29
N LEU A 152 12.29 12.76 5.05
CA LEU A 152 11.07 11.95 5.17
C LEU A 152 10.21 12.18 3.94
N VAL A 153 10.26 11.23 3.00
CA VAL A 153 9.51 11.30 1.74
C VAL A 153 8.61 10.08 1.62
N TYR A 154 7.29 10.32 1.56
CA TYR A 154 6.33 9.25 1.28
C TYR A 154 6.47 8.78 -0.16
N TYR A 155 6.50 7.46 -0.33
CA TYR A 155 6.41 6.85 -1.64
C TYR A 155 4.95 6.96 -2.14
N ASN A 156 4.77 7.62 -3.29
CA ASN A 156 3.45 7.89 -3.87
C ASN A 156 3.51 7.79 -5.41
N LYS A 157 3.72 6.57 -5.93
CA LYS A 157 3.85 6.36 -7.38
C LYS A 157 2.51 6.43 -8.11
N ASP A 158 1.45 5.92 -7.50
CA ASP A 158 0.11 5.95 -8.07
C ASP A 158 -0.83 6.68 -7.10
N ALA A 159 -1.39 7.81 -7.55
CA ALA A 159 -2.35 8.58 -6.75
C ALA A 159 -3.50 7.69 -6.27
N SER A 160 -3.89 6.71 -7.11
CA SER A 160 -4.98 5.81 -6.81
C SER A 160 -4.62 4.67 -5.86
N ASP A 161 -3.35 4.37 -5.54
CA ASP A 161 -3.01 3.26 -4.63
C ASP A 161 -3.51 3.48 -3.20
N SER A 162 -3.64 2.42 -2.39
CA SER A 162 -4.02 2.53 -0.97
C SER A 162 -2.81 2.59 -0.03
N LEU A 163 -1.59 2.75 -0.56
CA LEU A 163 -0.37 2.79 0.24
C LEU A 163 -0.18 4.20 0.82
N TYR A 164 -0.12 4.29 2.15
CA TYR A 164 0.01 5.57 2.85
C TYR A 164 1.23 5.66 3.76
N SER A 165 1.75 4.54 4.24
CA SER A 165 2.88 4.50 5.20
C SER A 165 4.21 4.07 4.58
N ASP A 166 4.26 3.94 3.25
CA ASP A 166 5.50 3.63 2.54
C ASP A 166 6.34 4.90 2.40
N ILE A 167 7.61 4.81 2.77
CA ILE A 167 8.61 5.88 2.56
C ILE A 167 9.68 5.41 1.58
N ILE A 168 10.30 6.36 0.88
CA ILE A 168 11.44 6.11 -0.01
C ILE A 168 12.67 6.83 0.50
N LEU A 169 13.78 6.11 0.66
CA LEU A 169 15.07 6.68 1.06
C LEU A 169 15.89 7.12 -0.15
N SER A 170 16.94 7.91 0.08
CA SER A 170 17.82 8.44 -0.98
C SER A 170 18.51 7.37 -1.84
N ASP A 171 18.65 6.15 -1.32
CA ASP A 171 19.21 5.00 -2.05
C ASP A 171 18.17 4.25 -2.91
N GLY A 172 16.93 4.75 -2.94
CA GLY A 172 15.81 4.21 -3.68
C GLY A 172 15.06 3.08 -2.97
N THR A 173 15.49 2.63 -1.79
CA THR A 173 14.75 1.60 -1.04
C THR A 173 13.41 2.13 -0.54
N ILE A 174 12.38 1.28 -0.60
CA ILE A 174 11.01 1.59 -0.21
C ILE A 174 10.66 0.77 1.01
N TRP A 175 10.25 1.44 2.08
CA TRP A 175 9.99 0.83 3.37
C TRP A 175 8.54 1.06 3.78
N ASN A 176 7.80 -0.02 4.01
CA ASN A 176 6.49 0.05 4.65
C ASN A 176 6.68 0.21 6.16
N CYS A 177 6.08 1.24 6.74
CA CYS A 177 6.15 1.51 8.17
C CYS A 177 4.82 1.19 8.87
N SER A 178 4.91 0.55 10.03
CA SER A 178 3.76 0.26 10.89
C SER A 178 4.12 0.47 12.36
N ILE A 179 3.22 1.13 13.09
CA ILE A 179 3.34 1.38 14.53
C ILE A 179 2.19 0.65 15.23
N ASN A 180 2.47 0.04 16.37
CA ASN A 180 1.46 -0.64 17.18
C ASN A 180 0.50 0.35 17.88
N GLU A 181 -0.57 -0.17 18.49
CA GLU A 181 -1.59 0.66 19.14
C GLU A 181 -1.03 1.49 20.31
N ASP A 182 -0.08 0.94 21.06
CA ASP A 182 0.59 1.61 22.18
C ASP A 182 1.60 2.68 21.74
N SER A 183 1.85 2.82 20.43
CA SER A 183 2.80 3.77 19.85
C SER A 183 4.24 3.65 20.40
N ASP A 184 4.64 2.44 20.79
CA ASP A 184 5.93 2.16 21.40
C ASP A 184 6.78 1.16 20.60
N GLN A 185 6.21 0.52 19.57
CA GLN A 185 6.90 -0.37 18.65
C GLN A 185 6.70 0.07 17.20
N LEU A 186 7.80 0.22 16.48
CA LEU A 186 7.84 0.52 15.06
C LEU A 186 8.44 -0.68 14.32
N ARG A 187 7.67 -1.21 13.37
CA ARG A 187 8.11 -2.23 12.42
C ARG A 187 8.24 -1.60 11.04
N VAL A 188 9.39 -1.81 10.41
CA VAL A 188 9.64 -1.39 9.03
C VAL A 188 10.02 -2.59 8.18
N ILE A 189 9.49 -2.65 6.97
CA ILE A 189 9.70 -3.76 6.02
C ILE A 189 10.16 -3.17 4.70
N ASN A 190 11.29 -3.65 4.17
CA ASN A 190 11.71 -3.28 2.83
C ASN A 190 10.83 -3.99 1.81
N VAL A 191 9.99 -3.24 1.11
CA VAL A 191 8.99 -3.77 0.15
C VAL A 191 9.42 -3.62 -1.30
N GLY A 192 10.51 -2.91 -1.57
CA GLY A 192 11.00 -2.73 -2.93
C GLY A 192 12.13 -1.73 -3.06
N LYS A 193 12.62 -1.58 -4.29
CA LYS A 193 13.64 -0.60 -4.64
C LYS A 193 13.29 0.09 -5.95
N LYS A 194 13.40 1.41 -5.97
CA LYS A 194 13.32 2.22 -7.18
C LYS A 194 14.65 2.14 -7.93
N THR A 195 14.58 1.72 -9.19
CA THR A 195 15.69 1.65 -10.14
C THR A 195 15.34 2.47 -11.39
N ASP A 196 16.29 2.60 -12.32
CA ASP A 196 16.07 3.33 -13.58
C ASP A 196 14.94 2.72 -14.43
N ASN A 197 14.70 1.41 -14.27
CA ASN A 197 13.67 0.65 -14.99
C ASN A 197 12.30 0.65 -14.28
N GLY A 198 12.18 1.29 -13.12
CA GLY A 198 10.92 1.36 -12.36
C GLY A 198 11.07 0.96 -10.90
N VAL A 199 10.11 0.20 -10.39
CA VAL A 199 10.13 -0.26 -8.99
C VAL A 199 10.14 -1.77 -8.99
N GLU A 200 11.22 -2.33 -8.44
CA GLU A 200 11.39 -3.75 -8.21
C GLU A 200 10.79 -4.09 -6.85
N LYS A 201 9.69 -4.84 -6.84
CA LYS A 201 9.05 -5.27 -5.60
C LYS A 201 9.77 -6.47 -5.01
N ILE A 202 9.89 -6.51 -3.70
CA ILE A 202 10.40 -7.67 -2.97
C ILE A 202 9.19 -8.52 -2.58
N GLU A 203 9.02 -9.66 -3.25
CA GLU A 203 7.86 -10.55 -3.07
C GLU A 203 8.04 -11.55 -1.92
N SER A 204 9.29 -11.81 -1.52
CA SER A 204 9.62 -12.76 -0.43
C SER A 204 10.94 -12.39 0.24
N ASN A 205 11.14 -12.87 1.47
CA ASN A 205 12.35 -12.65 2.28
C ASN A 205 12.68 -11.15 2.46
N ASN A 206 11.63 -10.36 2.68
CA ASN A 206 11.77 -8.93 2.94
C ASN A 206 12.63 -8.71 4.19
N MET A 207 13.55 -7.74 4.10
CA MET A 207 14.27 -7.27 5.28
C MET A 207 13.28 -6.56 6.21
N GLU A 208 13.24 -7.00 7.46
CA GLU A 208 12.42 -6.40 8.50
C GLU A 208 13.31 -5.85 9.60
N LEU A 209 12.94 -4.70 10.15
CA LEU A 209 13.59 -4.11 11.31
C LEU A 209 12.54 -3.69 12.33
N PHE A 210 12.87 -3.91 13.59
CA PHE A 210 12.02 -3.58 14.72
C PHE A 210 12.71 -2.54 15.60
N TYR A 211 11.93 -1.58 16.06
CA TYR A 211 12.38 -0.52 16.93
C TYR A 211 11.43 -0.33 18.11
N VAL A 212 11.98 0.11 19.24
CA VAL A 212 11.22 0.50 20.43
C VAL A 212 11.40 2.00 20.70
N LYS A 213 10.32 2.67 21.07
CA LYS A 213 10.35 4.10 21.35
C LYS A 213 11.15 4.39 22.61
N VAL A 214 12.07 5.35 22.52
CA VAL A 214 12.83 5.84 23.67
C VAL A 214 11.97 6.86 24.39
N LYS A 215 11.68 6.58 25.67
CA LYS A 215 10.94 7.49 26.55
C LYS A 215 11.82 8.63 27.05
#